data_AF-A0A427U2K7-F1
#
_entry.id   AF-A0A427U2K7-F1
#
_cell.length_a   1.000
_cell.length_b   1.000
_cell.length_c   1.000
_cell.angle_alpha   90.00
_cell.angle_beta   90.00
_cell.angle_gamma   90.00
#
_symmetry.space_group_name_H-M   'P 1'
#
loop_
_entity.id
_entity.type
_entity.pdbx_description
1 polymer ?
#
loop_
_entity_poly.entity_id
_entity_poly.type
_entity_poly.pdbx_seq_one_letter_code
_entity_poly.pdbx_strand_id
1 'polypeptide(L)'
;MDKQVQSNNKLTLKLLAAVLGMFGFGFALVPLYDVMCDTLGINGKTSSEASIQPQGMVPDTSRVVRVEFMAHLNQGIPWLFEPDKQYMDVHPGQVIQTVFIATNQSSRAIVGQAVPSVSPGMGAAYFNKIECFCFNHQPLDSLAKAEMPLIFYLEPDIPDSIHTLTLSYTLYDITDKVPQPVELARAESSGDLTQQGAKP
;
A
#
# COMPACT_ATOMS: atom_id res chain seq x y z
N MET A 1 43.90 27.19 -45.35
CA MET A 1 42.86 27.48 -46.36
C MET A 1 42.80 26.22 -47.22
N ASP A 2 41.75 25.41 -47.23
CA ASP A 2 40.36 25.78 -47.50
C ASP A 2 39.31 24.84 -46.91
N LYS A 3 38.16 25.47 -46.63
CA LYS A 3 36.90 24.92 -46.13
C LYS A 3 36.34 23.83 -47.06
N GLN A 4 36.12 22.63 -46.53
CA GLN A 4 35.16 21.68 -47.09
C GLN A 4 33.88 21.74 -46.25
N VAL A 5 33.09 22.80 -46.44
CA VAL A 5 31.68 22.80 -46.02
C VAL A 5 30.91 22.00 -47.06
N GLN A 6 31.05 20.67 -47.03
CA GLN A 6 30.11 19.79 -47.72
C GLN A 6 28.77 19.91 -47.00
N SER A 7 27.68 19.97 -47.78
CA SER A 7 26.30 20.13 -47.31
C SER A 7 25.89 18.99 -46.37
N ASN A 8 26.29 19.12 -45.11
CA ASN A 8 25.96 18.21 -44.01
C ASN A 8 24.49 18.32 -43.60
N ASN A 9 23.68 19.21 -44.20
CA ASN A 9 22.25 19.29 -43.93
C ASN A 9 21.54 17.94 -44.06
N LYS A 10 21.95 17.05 -44.98
CA LYS A 10 21.41 15.68 -45.05
C LYS A 10 21.81 14.80 -43.87
N LEU A 11 23.04 14.96 -43.36
CA LEU A 11 23.53 14.25 -42.17
C LEU A 11 22.87 14.80 -40.90
N THR A 12 22.79 16.12 -40.76
CA THR A 12 22.11 16.78 -39.64
C THR A 12 20.62 16.41 -39.60
N LEU A 13 19.94 16.41 -40.76
CA LEU A 13 18.54 15.99 -40.84
C LEU A 13 18.35 14.50 -40.48
N LYS A 14 19.27 13.62 -40.91
CA LYS A 14 19.25 12.19 -40.52
C LYS A 14 19.47 12.00 -39.03
N LEU A 15 20.41 12.72 -38.43
CA LEU A 15 20.66 12.66 -36.99
C LEU A 15 19.47 13.20 -36.19
N LEU A 16 18.87 14.31 -36.64
CA LEU A 16 17.70 14.90 -35.98
C LEU A 16 16.47 13.98 -36.08
N ALA A 17 16.26 13.34 -37.25
CA ALA A 17 15.22 12.33 -37.43
C ALA A 17 15.46 11.07 -36.56
N ALA A 18 16.71 10.65 -36.41
CA ALA A 18 17.07 9.53 -35.53
C ALA A 18 16.79 9.85 -34.06
N VAL A 19 17.13 11.06 -33.61
CA VAL A 19 16.84 11.52 -32.24
C VAL A 19 15.33 11.56 -32.00
N LEU A 20 14.55 12.19 -32.90
CA LEU A 20 13.09 12.21 -32.78
C LEU A 20 12.48 10.80 -32.82
N GLY A 21 13.04 9.89 -33.61
CA GLY A 21 12.65 8.49 -33.63
C GLY A 21 12.91 7.77 -32.30
N MET A 22 14.06 7.98 -31.67
CA MET A 22 14.38 7.40 -30.36
C MET A 22 13.46 7.92 -29.25
N PHE A 23 13.16 9.23 -29.24
CA PHE A 23 12.21 9.80 -28.29
C PHE A 23 10.78 9.33 -28.54
N GLY A 24 10.35 9.25 -29.81
CA GLY A 24 9.04 8.72 -30.17
C GLY A 24 8.87 7.26 -29.76
N PHE A 25 9.91 6.44 -29.92
CA PHE A 25 9.92 5.05 -29.48
C PHE A 25 9.85 4.93 -27.95
N GLY A 26 10.59 5.76 -27.21
CA GLY A 26 10.52 5.79 -25.75
C GLY A 26 9.13 6.17 -25.23
N PHE A 27 8.47 7.15 -25.86
CA PHE A 27 7.10 7.55 -25.48
C PHE A 27 6.06 6.49 -25.86
N ALA A 28 6.23 5.80 -26.99
CA ALA A 28 5.36 4.71 -27.42
C ALA A 28 5.54 3.42 -26.60
N LEU A 29 6.68 3.26 -25.92
CA LEU A 29 6.95 2.11 -25.06
C LEU A 29 5.97 2.04 -23.88
N VAL A 30 5.64 3.19 -23.27
CA VAL A 30 4.73 3.28 -22.11
C VAL A 30 3.35 2.68 -22.41
N PRO A 31 2.58 3.17 -23.42
CA PRO A 31 1.28 2.59 -23.75
C PRO A 31 1.37 1.16 -24.29
N LEU A 32 2.49 0.78 -24.92
CA LEU A 32 2.71 -0.60 -25.35
C LEU A 32 2.88 -1.53 -24.14
N TYR A 33 3.60 -1.09 -23.10
CA TYR A 33 3.67 -1.83 -21.84
C TYR A 33 2.31 -1.95 -21.19
N ASP A 34 1.50 -0.89 -21.16
CA ASP A 34 0.16 -0.93 -20.58
C ASP A 34 -0.74 -1.93 -21.31
N VAL A 35 -0.78 -1.90 -22.65
CA VAL A 35 -1.55 -2.86 -23.46
C VAL A 35 -1.03 -4.29 -23.30
N MET A 36 0.28 -4.49 -23.22
CA MET A 36 0.84 -5.83 -22.96
C MET A 36 0.53 -6.30 -21.53
N CYS A 37 0.54 -5.42 -20.55
CA CYS A 37 0.18 -5.74 -19.18
C CYS A 37 -1.31 -6.09 -19.04
N ASP A 38 -2.19 -5.42 -19.78
CA ASP A 38 -3.63 -5.69 -19.83
C ASP A 38 -3.94 -6.99 -20.57
N THR A 39 -3.28 -7.23 -21.72
CA THR A 39 -3.51 -8.45 -22.52
C THR A 39 -2.91 -9.71 -21.89
N LEU A 40 -1.80 -9.59 -21.15
CA LEU A 40 -1.17 -10.71 -20.46
C LEU A 40 -1.64 -10.88 -19.00
N GLY A 41 -2.44 -9.94 -18.46
CA GLY A 41 -2.97 -10.01 -17.09
C GLY A 41 -1.91 -9.98 -15.98
N ILE A 42 -0.69 -9.50 -16.26
CA ILE A 42 0.46 -9.50 -15.34
C ILE A 42 0.42 -8.28 -14.39
N ASN A 43 -0.54 -7.36 -14.57
CA ASN A 43 -0.64 -6.16 -13.75
C ASN A 43 -1.31 -6.46 -12.40
N GLY A 44 -0.66 -7.28 -11.58
CA GLY A 44 -1.02 -7.58 -10.19
C GLY A 44 -0.89 -6.40 -9.22
N LYS A 45 -1.16 -5.18 -9.69
CA LYS A 45 -1.30 -4.00 -8.82
C LYS A 45 -2.69 -4.07 -8.20
N THR A 46 -2.74 -4.44 -6.92
CA THR A 46 -3.91 -4.17 -6.08
C THR A 46 -4.22 -2.68 -6.15
N SER A 47 -5.47 -2.32 -6.42
CA SER A 47 -5.94 -0.94 -6.34
C SER A 47 -5.52 -0.32 -4.99
N SER A 48 -4.84 0.83 -5.05
CA SER A 48 -4.47 1.60 -3.85
C SER A 48 -5.68 2.29 -3.20
N GLU A 49 -6.86 2.16 -3.81
CA GLU A 49 -8.11 2.73 -3.33
C GLU A 49 -9.01 1.66 -2.71
N ALA A 50 -9.65 2.00 -1.60
CA ALA A 50 -10.63 1.17 -0.93
C ALA A 50 -11.80 0.84 -1.89
N SER A 51 -12.07 -0.45 -2.09
CA SER A 51 -13.24 -0.90 -2.85
C SER A 51 -14.52 -0.67 -2.05
N ILE A 52 -15.51 -0.01 -2.65
CA ILE A 52 -16.86 0.10 -2.06
C ILE A 52 -17.50 -1.28 -2.16
N GLN A 53 -17.95 -1.83 -1.03
CA GLN A 53 -18.63 -3.13 -0.98
C GLN A 53 -19.74 -3.21 -2.06
N PRO A 54 -19.62 -4.10 -3.06
CA PRO A 54 -20.62 -4.22 -4.10
C PRO A 54 -21.92 -4.73 -3.50
N GLN A 55 -22.94 -3.87 -3.45
CA GLN A 55 -24.29 -4.21 -3.03
C GLN A 55 -24.83 -5.33 -3.95
N GLY A 56 -25.05 -6.53 -3.42
CA GLY A 56 -25.64 -7.65 -4.16
C GLY A 56 -24.68 -8.74 -4.66
N MET A 57 -23.41 -8.74 -4.24
CA MET A 57 -22.49 -9.84 -4.53
C MET A 57 -22.90 -11.10 -3.74
N VAL A 58 -23.22 -12.19 -4.44
CA VAL A 58 -23.56 -13.48 -3.84
C VAL A 58 -22.27 -14.32 -3.74
N PRO A 59 -21.88 -14.79 -2.55
CA PRO A 59 -20.72 -15.66 -2.40
C PRO A 59 -20.87 -16.98 -3.16
N ASP A 60 -19.83 -17.39 -3.88
CA ASP A 60 -19.75 -18.72 -4.47
C ASP A 60 -19.35 -19.75 -3.40
N THR A 61 -20.34 -20.40 -2.81
CA THR A 61 -20.13 -21.41 -1.77
C THR A 61 -19.56 -22.74 -2.30
N SER A 62 -19.52 -22.94 -3.62
CA SER A 62 -19.00 -24.18 -4.22
C SER A 62 -17.47 -24.22 -4.23
N ARG A 63 -16.83 -23.06 -4.15
CA ARG A 63 -15.39 -22.89 -4.27
C ARG A 63 -14.78 -22.37 -2.99
N VAL A 64 -13.67 -22.96 -2.58
CA VAL A 64 -12.87 -22.54 -1.42
C VAL A 64 -11.50 -22.07 -1.91
N VAL A 65 -11.08 -20.90 -1.44
CA VAL A 65 -9.73 -20.37 -1.66
C VAL A 65 -9.09 -20.15 -0.29
N ARG A 66 -7.86 -20.61 -0.11
CA ARG A 66 -7.09 -20.37 1.10
C ARG A 66 -6.41 -19.01 1.03
N VAL A 67 -6.63 -18.18 2.03
CA VAL A 67 -5.89 -16.93 2.22
C VAL A 67 -4.95 -17.07 3.39
N GLU A 68 -3.66 -16.95 3.15
CA GLU A 68 -2.60 -16.95 4.15
C GLU A 68 -2.21 -15.52 4.50
N PHE A 69 -1.95 -15.27 5.78
CA PHE A 69 -1.58 -13.96 6.29
C PHE A 69 -0.14 -13.99 6.80
N MET A 70 0.67 -13.07 6.31
CA MET A 70 2.06 -12.93 6.70
C MET A 70 2.34 -11.49 7.14
N ALA A 71 3.17 -11.37 8.17
CA ALA A 71 3.65 -10.11 8.70
C ALA A 71 5.19 -10.12 8.69
N HIS A 72 5.77 -9.07 8.13
CA HIS A 72 7.20 -8.85 8.08
C HIS A 72 7.53 -7.49 8.68
N LEU A 73 8.67 -7.43 9.36
CA LEU A 73 9.24 -6.21 9.90
C LEU A 73 10.42 -5.80 9.03
N ASN A 74 10.46 -4.56 8.59
CA ASN A 74 11.67 -4.02 7.97
C ASN A 74 12.77 -3.85 9.02
N GLN A 75 14.03 -3.85 8.58
CA GLN A 75 15.17 -3.70 9.48
C GLN A 75 15.07 -2.39 10.28
N GLY A 76 15.12 -2.49 11.61
CA GLY A 76 15.24 -1.35 12.51
C GLY A 76 13.96 -0.89 13.21
N ILE A 77 12.78 -1.43 12.89
CA ILE A 77 11.56 -1.11 13.66
C ILE A 77 11.42 -2.02 14.90
N PRO A 78 11.43 -1.48 16.13
CA PRO A 78 11.33 -2.26 17.37
C PRO A 78 9.88 -2.62 17.70
N TRP A 79 9.15 -3.17 16.74
CA TRP A 79 7.75 -3.57 16.91
C TRP A 79 7.61 -5.09 16.84
N LEU A 80 6.60 -5.62 17.52
CA LEU A 80 6.04 -6.93 17.19
C LEU A 80 4.86 -6.72 16.25
N PHE A 81 4.79 -7.48 15.17
CA PHE A 81 3.71 -7.40 14.20
C PHE A 81 3.36 -8.80 13.71
N GLU A 82 2.13 -9.22 13.96
CA GLU A 82 1.66 -10.58 13.65
C GLU A 82 0.18 -10.61 13.27
N PRO A 83 -0.26 -11.53 12.40
CA PRO A 83 -1.68 -11.74 12.13
C PRO A 83 -2.35 -12.51 13.28
N ASP A 84 -3.62 -12.24 13.58
CA ASP A 84 -4.40 -13.03 14.54
C ASP A 84 -4.63 -14.47 14.05
N LYS A 85 -4.75 -14.66 12.73
CA LYS A 85 -4.89 -15.96 12.06
C LYS A 85 -3.82 -16.10 10.99
N GLN A 86 -3.15 -17.25 10.94
CA GLN A 86 -2.16 -17.52 9.90
C GLN A 86 -2.78 -17.80 8.54
N TYR A 87 -3.99 -18.36 8.51
CA TYR A 87 -4.75 -18.60 7.28
C TYR A 87 -6.25 -18.64 7.56
N MET A 88 -7.04 -18.43 6.52
CA MET A 88 -8.49 -18.58 6.50
C MET A 88 -8.91 -19.20 5.17
N ASP A 89 -9.84 -20.15 5.21
CA ASP A 89 -10.48 -20.69 4.01
C ASP A 89 -11.74 -19.85 3.74
N VAL A 90 -11.83 -19.26 2.55
CA VAL A 90 -12.83 -18.26 2.19
C VAL A 90 -13.51 -18.60 0.86
N HIS A 91 -14.73 -18.11 0.69
CA HIS A 91 -15.47 -18.24 -0.57
C HIS A 91 -15.34 -16.96 -1.41
N PRO A 92 -15.10 -17.05 -2.73
CA PRO A 92 -15.16 -15.88 -3.60
C PRO A 92 -16.50 -15.13 -3.45
N GLY A 93 -16.46 -13.81 -3.40
CA GLY A 93 -17.60 -12.93 -3.11
C GLY A 93 -17.99 -12.84 -1.63
N GLN A 94 -17.36 -13.61 -0.73
CA GLN A 94 -17.57 -13.49 0.71
C GLN A 94 -16.73 -12.35 1.29
N VAL A 95 -17.38 -11.47 2.05
CA VAL A 95 -16.69 -10.44 2.84
C VAL A 95 -16.16 -11.06 4.13
N ILE A 96 -14.86 -10.87 4.37
CA ILE A 96 -14.12 -11.43 5.48
C ILE A 96 -13.50 -10.30 6.28
N GLN A 97 -13.50 -10.46 7.60
CA GLN A 97 -12.82 -9.58 8.53
C GLN A 97 -11.78 -10.40 9.31
N THR A 98 -10.57 -9.85 9.41
CA THR A 98 -9.48 -10.35 10.24
C THR A 98 -8.75 -9.19 10.91
N VAL A 99 -7.80 -9.49 11.79
CA VAL A 99 -7.06 -8.48 12.55
C VAL A 99 -5.56 -8.81 12.49
N PHE A 100 -4.75 -7.77 12.34
CA PHE A 100 -3.32 -7.84 12.66
C PHE A 100 -3.04 -7.11 13.96
N ILE A 101 -2.08 -7.61 14.72
CA ILE A 101 -1.70 -7.08 16.02
C ILE A 101 -0.32 -6.43 15.89
N ALA A 102 -0.21 -5.17 16.29
CA ALA A 102 1.05 -4.45 16.40
C ALA A 102 1.33 -4.06 17.85
N THR A 103 2.57 -4.22 18.31
CA THR A 103 3.02 -3.77 19.64
C THR A 103 4.36 -3.04 19.51
N ASN A 104 4.42 -1.80 19.98
CA ASN A 104 5.67 -1.04 20.03
C ASN A 104 6.49 -1.50 21.25
N GLN A 105 7.65 -2.12 21.05
CA GLN A 105 8.50 -2.59 22.15
C GLN A 105 9.50 -1.54 22.64
N SER A 106 9.47 -0.33 22.07
CA SER A 106 10.41 0.74 22.42
C SER A 106 9.87 1.70 23.48
N SER A 107 10.78 2.48 24.05
CA SER A 107 10.50 3.54 25.03
C SER A 107 10.03 4.87 24.38
N ARG A 108 9.84 4.91 23.06
CA ARG A 108 9.43 6.12 22.31
C ARG A 108 8.22 5.83 21.42
N ALA A 109 7.44 6.87 21.13
CA ALA A 109 6.41 6.79 20.10
C ALA A 109 7.07 6.65 18.72
N ILE A 110 6.50 5.77 17.89
CA ILE A 110 6.97 5.47 16.53
C ILE A 110 5.77 5.52 15.60
N VAL A 111 5.98 6.00 14.37
CA VAL A 111 4.96 5.95 13.32
C VAL A 111 5.33 4.83 12.34
N GLY A 112 4.52 3.78 12.33
CA GLY A 112 4.66 2.65 11.42
C GLY A 112 3.82 2.81 10.15
N GLN A 113 4.31 2.28 9.03
CA GLN A 113 3.55 2.13 7.79
C GLN A 113 3.59 0.68 7.33
N ALA A 114 2.42 0.07 7.14
CA ALA A 114 2.31 -1.30 6.66
C ALA A 114 2.05 -1.31 5.16
N VAL A 115 3.03 -1.79 4.39
CA VAL A 115 2.92 -1.89 2.93
C VAL A 115 2.46 -3.29 2.55
N PRO A 116 1.31 -3.43 1.87
CA PRO A 116 0.79 -4.73 1.46
C PRO A 116 1.42 -5.30 0.20
N SER A 117 1.40 -6.63 0.09
CA SER A 117 1.70 -7.41 -1.12
C SER A 117 0.84 -8.67 -1.16
N VAL A 118 0.39 -9.08 -2.35
CA VAL A 118 -0.39 -10.30 -2.55
C VAL A 118 0.33 -11.23 -3.54
N SER A 119 0.39 -12.51 -3.20
CA SER A 119 1.01 -13.56 -4.03
C SER A 119 0.04 -14.73 -4.25
N PRO A 120 0.05 -15.39 -5.42
CA PRO A 120 0.77 -15.01 -6.64
C PRO A 120 0.24 -13.69 -7.23
N GLY A 121 1.08 -12.98 -8.00
CA GLY A 121 0.72 -11.66 -8.55
C GLY A 121 -0.55 -11.67 -9.42
N MET A 122 -0.83 -12.77 -10.14
CA MET A 122 -2.09 -12.91 -10.90
C MET A 122 -3.33 -12.89 -10.00
N GLY A 123 -3.20 -13.35 -8.76
CA GLY A 123 -4.27 -13.34 -7.76
C GLY A 123 -4.49 -11.99 -7.09
N ALA A 124 -3.51 -11.09 -7.17
CA ALA A 124 -3.55 -9.78 -6.53
C ALA A 124 -4.68 -8.89 -7.10
N ALA A 125 -5.00 -9.02 -8.40
CA ALA A 125 -6.08 -8.29 -9.05
C ALA A 125 -7.47 -8.66 -8.52
N TYR A 126 -7.62 -9.86 -7.95
CA TYR A 126 -8.89 -10.37 -7.42
C TYR A 126 -9.01 -10.19 -5.90
N PHE A 127 -7.97 -9.68 -5.24
CA PHE A 127 -7.96 -9.44 -3.80
C PHE A 127 -8.33 -7.98 -3.52
N ASN A 128 -9.56 -7.74 -3.07
CA ASN A 128 -10.06 -6.41 -2.81
C ASN A 128 -10.12 -6.10 -1.32
N LYS A 129 -9.49 -4.99 -0.93
CA LYS A 129 -9.52 -4.47 0.43
C LYS A 129 -10.60 -3.40 0.53
N ILE A 130 -11.49 -3.55 1.50
CA ILE A 130 -12.63 -2.64 1.69
C ILE A 130 -12.22 -1.44 2.57
N GLU A 131 -11.26 -1.61 3.49
CA GLU A 131 -10.85 -0.52 4.39
C GLU A 131 -9.33 -0.30 4.37
N CYS A 132 -8.92 0.92 4.02
CA CYS A 132 -7.52 1.29 3.90
C CYS A 132 -7.28 2.77 4.30
N PHE A 133 -7.34 3.06 5.60
CA PHE A 133 -6.80 4.32 6.16
C PHE A 133 -5.92 4.09 7.38
N CYS A 134 -6.15 3.01 8.13
CA CYS A 134 -5.38 2.63 9.32
C CYS A 134 -4.04 1.94 9.02
N PHE A 135 -3.55 1.87 7.77
CA PHE A 135 -2.26 1.24 7.47
C PHE A 135 -1.24 2.18 6.84
N ASN A 136 -1.67 3.38 6.49
CA ASN A 136 -0.79 4.37 5.88
C ASN A 136 0.18 4.89 6.91
N HIS A 137 -0.29 5.56 7.96
CA HIS A 137 0.56 6.03 9.05
C HIS A 137 -0.10 5.68 10.40
N GLN A 138 0.50 4.79 11.17
CA GLN A 138 0.02 4.36 12.48
C GLN A 138 0.96 4.86 13.56
N PRO A 139 0.62 5.96 14.26
CA PRO A 139 1.35 6.34 15.45
C PRO A 139 1.03 5.32 16.55
N LEU A 140 2.07 4.76 17.16
CA LEU A 140 1.95 3.87 18.30
C LEU A 140 2.85 4.37 19.42
N ASP A 141 2.23 4.68 20.56
CA ASP A 141 2.94 5.13 21.75
C ASP A 141 3.90 4.07 22.27
N SER A 142 4.80 4.49 23.17
CA SER A 142 5.73 3.57 23.82
C SER A 142 5.00 2.44 24.53
N LEU A 143 5.45 1.20 24.31
CA LEU A 143 4.88 -0.02 24.92
C LEU A 143 3.39 -0.25 24.61
N ALA A 144 2.80 0.52 23.69
CA ALA A 144 1.41 0.41 23.34
C ALA A 144 1.18 -0.75 22.34
N LYS A 145 -0.04 -1.28 22.38
CA LYS A 145 -0.54 -2.31 21.48
C LYS A 145 -1.72 -1.75 20.69
N ALA A 146 -1.77 -2.08 19.40
CA ALA A 146 -2.86 -1.72 18.50
C ALA A 146 -3.37 -2.95 17.75
N GLU A 147 -4.69 -3.01 17.58
CA GLU A 147 -5.37 -3.93 16.70
C GLU A 147 -5.67 -3.21 15.39
N MET A 148 -5.21 -3.78 14.29
CA MET A 148 -5.36 -3.22 12.95
C MET A 148 -6.30 -4.12 12.15
N PRO A 149 -7.61 -3.81 12.13
CA PRO A 149 -8.59 -4.60 11.42
C PRO A 149 -8.37 -4.52 9.91
N LEU A 150 -8.62 -5.65 9.23
CA LEU A 150 -8.59 -5.78 7.79
C LEU A 150 -9.91 -6.40 7.34
N ILE A 151 -10.62 -5.68 6.48
CA ILE A 151 -11.81 -6.19 5.78
C ILE A 151 -11.46 -6.36 4.30
N PHE A 152 -11.71 -7.55 3.77
CA PHE A 152 -11.41 -7.89 2.38
C PHE A 152 -12.44 -8.86 1.81
N TYR A 153 -12.42 -9.02 0.50
CA TYR A 153 -13.12 -10.08 -0.21
C TYR A 153 -12.32 -10.49 -1.46
N LEU A 154 -12.62 -11.67 -1.98
CA LEU A 154 -12.09 -12.11 -3.28
C LEU A 154 -13.16 -11.91 -4.36
N GLU A 155 -12.79 -11.43 -5.54
CA GLU A 155 -13.74 -11.32 -6.65
C GLU A 155 -14.24 -12.72 -7.09
N PRO A 156 -15.54 -12.86 -7.45
CA PRO A 156 -16.10 -14.13 -7.89
C PRO A 156 -15.47 -14.72 -9.17
N ASP A 157 -14.86 -13.88 -10.01
CA ASP A 157 -14.26 -14.27 -11.28
C ASP A 157 -12.78 -14.70 -11.16
N ILE A 158 -12.27 -14.85 -9.94
CA ILE A 158 -10.93 -15.37 -9.67
C ILE A 158 -10.68 -16.68 -10.45
N PRO A 159 -9.56 -16.84 -11.20
CA PRO A 159 -9.32 -18.03 -12.01
C PRO A 159 -9.24 -19.32 -11.20
N ASP A 160 -9.81 -20.42 -11.70
CA ASP A 160 -9.85 -21.73 -11.02
C ASP A 160 -8.48 -22.31 -10.67
N SER A 161 -7.42 -21.87 -11.35
CA SER A 161 -6.04 -22.28 -11.06
C SER A 161 -5.49 -21.70 -9.75
N ILE A 162 -6.16 -20.69 -9.17
CA ILE A 162 -5.74 -20.04 -7.93
C ILE A 162 -6.53 -20.64 -6.76
N HIS A 163 -5.84 -21.45 -5.96
CA HIS A 163 -6.37 -22.08 -4.76
C HIS A 163 -5.86 -21.43 -3.46
N THR A 164 -4.70 -20.77 -3.52
CA THR A 164 -4.05 -20.13 -2.38
C THR A 164 -3.61 -18.73 -2.75
N LEU A 165 -3.91 -17.78 -1.87
CA LEU A 165 -3.42 -16.41 -1.91
C LEU A 165 -2.69 -16.13 -0.60
N THR A 166 -1.57 -15.45 -0.68
CA THR A 166 -0.83 -14.99 0.49
C THR A 166 -0.87 -13.47 0.53
N LEU A 167 -1.52 -12.92 1.55
CA LEU A 167 -1.46 -11.51 1.88
C LEU A 167 -0.30 -11.29 2.85
N SER A 168 0.72 -10.59 2.38
CA SER A 168 1.88 -10.22 3.16
C SER A 168 1.88 -8.71 3.44
N TYR A 169 2.15 -8.32 4.67
CA TYR A 169 2.42 -6.93 5.04
C TYR A 169 3.85 -6.77 5.52
N THR A 170 4.54 -5.77 4.98
CA THR A 170 5.85 -5.35 5.49
C THR A 170 5.72 -4.02 6.20
N LEU A 171 6.14 -3.97 7.46
CA LEU A 171 6.04 -2.80 8.32
C LEU A 171 7.35 -1.98 8.27
N TYR A 172 7.23 -0.68 8.05
CA TYR A 172 8.35 0.28 7.99
C TYR A 172 8.22 1.34 9.08
N ASP A 173 9.34 1.74 9.68
CA ASP A 173 9.41 2.96 10.50
C ASP A 173 9.51 4.17 9.56
N ILE A 174 8.56 5.08 9.68
CA ILE A 174 8.49 6.32 8.91
C ILE A 174 8.43 7.54 9.82
N THR A 175 8.79 7.40 11.10
CA THR A 175 8.73 8.47 12.10
C THR A 175 9.44 9.74 11.63
N ASP A 176 10.57 9.59 10.92
CA ASP A 176 11.36 10.72 10.42
C ASP A 176 10.79 11.35 9.13
N LYS A 177 9.83 10.68 8.47
CA LYS A 177 9.22 11.11 7.20
C LYS A 177 7.85 11.75 7.39
N VAL A 178 7.20 11.54 8.53
CA VAL A 178 5.91 12.14 8.86
C VAL A 178 6.15 13.40 9.69
N PRO A 179 5.59 14.55 9.30
CA PRO A 179 5.55 15.72 10.18
C PRO A 179 4.80 15.31 11.45
N GLN A 180 5.51 15.21 12.57
CA GLN A 180 4.91 14.96 13.87
C GLN A 180 3.77 15.97 14.07
N PRO A 181 2.56 15.54 14.45
CA PRO A 181 1.60 16.46 15.06
C PRO A 181 2.28 16.98 16.33
N VAL A 182 2.84 18.18 16.22
CA VAL A 182 3.29 18.96 17.36
C VAL A 182 2.04 19.19 18.22
N GLU A 183 2.08 18.62 19.42
CA GLU A 183 1.38 19.13 20.60
C GLU A 183 -0.13 18.89 20.72
N LEU A 184 -0.51 17.87 21.51
CA LEU A 184 -1.61 18.03 22.45
C LEU A 184 -1.30 17.33 23.78
N ALA A 185 -1.31 18.13 24.84
CA ALA A 185 -1.44 17.76 26.26
C ALA A 185 -0.18 17.25 27.01
N ARG A 186 0.88 18.06 27.05
CA ARG A 186 1.78 18.15 28.21
C ARG A 186 1.84 19.60 28.70
N ALA A 187 0.76 20.14 29.29
CA ALA A 187 0.84 21.31 30.18
C ALA A 187 -0.51 21.63 30.86
N GLU A 188 -1.10 20.72 31.64
CA GLU A 188 -2.02 21.12 32.70
C GLU A 188 -1.78 20.28 33.96
N SER A 189 -0.65 20.52 34.61
CA SER A 189 -0.56 20.31 36.06
C SER A 189 0.38 21.34 36.69
N SER A 190 -0.15 22.01 37.73
CA SER A 190 0.52 22.78 38.80
C SER A 190 0.98 24.21 38.52
N GLY A 191 0.45 25.15 39.32
CA GLY A 191 0.84 26.57 39.40
C GLY A 191 -0.36 27.53 39.55
N ASP A 192 -1.13 27.53 40.63
CA ASP A 192 -0.85 28.21 41.92
C ASP A 192 -1.33 29.69 41.99
N LEU A 193 -2.10 29.98 43.06
CA LEU A 193 -2.32 31.27 43.75
C LEU A 193 -3.14 32.45 43.14
N THR A 194 -4.22 32.76 43.87
CA THR A 194 -4.44 34.08 44.53
C THR A 194 -5.27 35.18 43.82
N GLN A 195 -6.51 35.30 44.34
CA GLN A 195 -7.20 36.52 44.82
C GLN A 195 -7.80 37.59 43.89
N GLN A 196 -9.01 38.00 44.34
CA GLN A 196 -9.53 39.37 44.53
C GLN A 196 -10.35 40.07 43.44
N GLY A 197 -11.53 40.56 43.88
CA GLY A 197 -12.22 41.75 43.36
C GLY A 197 -13.52 41.43 42.61
N ALA A 198 -14.71 41.37 43.23
CA ALA A 198 -15.53 42.46 43.75
C ALA A 198 -16.17 43.40 42.67
N LYS A 199 -17.49 43.19 42.46
CA LYS A 199 -18.57 44.20 42.32
C LYS A 199 -18.71 44.95 40.96
N PRO A 200 -19.90 45.47 40.54
CA PRO A 200 -21.23 45.57 41.17
C PRO A 200 -22.35 44.67 40.63
#